data_AF-A0A0C2FBI8-F1
#
_entry.id   AF-A0A0C2FBI8-F1
#
_cell.length_a   1.000
_cell.length_b   1.000
_cell.length_c   1.000
_cell.angle_alpha   90.00
_cell.angle_beta   90.00
_cell.angle_gamma   90.00
#
_symmetry.space_group_name_H-M   'P 1'
#
loop_
_entity.id
_entity.type
_entity.pdbx_description
1 polymer ?
#
loop_
_entity_poly.entity_id
_entity_poly.type
_entity_poly.pdbx_seq_one_letter_code
_entity_poly.pdbx_strand_id
1 'polypeptide(L)'
;MLELEVVGNPTPTVEWYHDGKLVAHSRTLRTYFDGRVALLKIYRAQMDHAGSYTCKVSNKLGTVESSAVLTVEEEIAPHVPNMPIFIRKLEDVTIEKVNV
;
A
#
# COMPACT_ATOMS: atom_id res chain seq x y z
N MET A 1 1.13 -3.55 -4.31
CA MET A 1 0.29 -4.71 -4.72
C MET A 1 0.91 -5.97 -4.17
N LEU A 2 0.12 -7.01 -3.94
CA LEU A 2 0.61 -8.32 -3.49
C LEU A 2 0.32 -9.34 -4.58
N GLU A 3 1.29 -10.22 -4.85
CA GLU A 3 1.24 -11.19 -5.93
C GLU A 3 1.82 -12.53 -5.46
N LEU A 4 1.24 -13.63 -5.93
CA LEU A 4 1.83 -14.95 -5.83
C LEU A 4 1.54 -15.80 -7.05
N GLU A 5 2.38 -16.82 -7.25
CA GLU A 5 2.15 -17.89 -8.22
C GLU A 5 1.73 -19.17 -7.49
N VAL A 6 0.82 -19.91 -8.11
CA VAL A 6 0.35 -21.20 -7.62
C VAL A 6 0.09 -22.15 -8.78
N VAL A 7 0.23 -23.44 -8.51
CA VAL A 7 -0.15 -24.52 -9.41
C VAL A 7 -1.14 -25.44 -8.69
N GLY A 8 -2.13 -25.94 -9.41
CA GLY A 8 -3.12 -26.86 -8.86
C GLY A 8 -4.01 -27.46 -9.95
N ASN A 9 -4.30 -28.75 -9.83
CA ASN A 9 -5.24 -29.46 -10.69
C ASN A 9 -6.20 -30.29 -9.81
N PRO A 10 -7.52 -30.04 -9.82
CA PRO A 10 -8.24 -29.03 -10.62
C PRO A 10 -7.80 -27.59 -10.33
N THR A 11 -8.06 -26.67 -11.27
CA THR A 11 -7.76 -25.23 -11.13
C THR A 11 -8.32 -24.73 -9.79
N PRO A 12 -7.48 -24.16 -8.92
CA PRO A 12 -7.91 -23.78 -7.59
C PRO A 12 -8.72 -22.47 -7.61
N THR A 13 -9.33 -22.15 -6.49
CA THR A 13 -9.90 -20.84 -6.18
C THR A 13 -8.99 -20.08 -5.23
N VAL A 14 -9.12 -18.75 -5.23
CA VAL A 14 -8.29 -17.85 -4.42
C VAL A 14 -9.16 -16.93 -3.57
N GLU A 15 -8.84 -16.86 -2.29
CA GLU A 15 -9.42 -15.93 -1.32
C GLU A 15 -8.29 -15.11 -0.66
N TRP A 16 -8.52 -13.80 -0.52
CA TRP A 16 -7.60 -12.92 0.19
C TRP A 16 -8.21 -12.50 1.52
N TYR A 17 -7.39 -12.45 2.56
CA TYR A 17 -7.76 -11.97 3.89
C TYR A 17 -6.86 -10.83 4.31
N HIS A 18 -7.41 -9.84 5.00
CA HIS A 18 -6.71 -8.73 5.64
C HIS A 18 -7.04 -8.76 7.13
N ASP A 19 -6.02 -8.94 7.97
CA ASP A 19 -6.14 -9.11 9.42
C ASP A 19 -7.22 -10.14 9.82
N GLY A 20 -7.21 -11.28 9.10
CA GLY A 20 -8.12 -12.41 9.32
C GLY A 20 -9.53 -12.21 8.75
N LYS A 21 -9.85 -11.07 8.14
CA LYS A 21 -11.15 -10.80 7.51
C LYS A 21 -11.07 -10.96 6.00
N LEU A 22 -12.07 -11.60 5.39
CA LEU A 22 -12.13 -11.78 3.95
C LEU A 22 -12.15 -10.41 3.25
N VAL A 23 -11.27 -10.23 2.27
CA VAL A 23 -11.18 -9.01 1.46
C VAL A 23 -12.35 -8.98 0.49
N ALA A 24 -13.18 -7.95 0.59
CA ALA A 24 -14.24 -7.66 -0.37
C ALA A 24 -13.73 -6.74 -1.48
N HIS A 25 -14.27 -6.92 -2.69
CA HIS A 25 -14.00 -6.01 -3.80
C HIS A 25 -14.50 -4.60 -3.48
N SER A 26 -13.65 -3.60 -3.70
CA SER A 26 -13.96 -2.20 -3.44
C SER A 26 -13.38 -1.29 -4.54
N ARG A 27 -13.52 0.03 -4.36
CA ARG A 27 -12.85 1.01 -5.24
C ARG A 27 -11.33 1.03 -5.04
N THR A 28 -10.86 0.65 -3.84
CA THR A 28 -9.45 0.66 -3.45
C THR A 28 -8.82 -0.72 -3.53
N LEU A 29 -9.59 -1.80 -3.45
CA LEU A 29 -9.08 -3.17 -3.47
C LEU A 29 -9.72 -3.99 -4.60
N ARG A 30 -8.89 -4.65 -5.41
CA ARG A 30 -9.33 -5.59 -6.45
C ARG A 30 -8.48 -6.85 -6.45
N THR A 31 -9.12 -8.00 -6.55
CA THR A 31 -8.41 -9.29 -6.69
C THR A 31 -8.51 -9.78 -8.13
N TYR A 32 -7.47 -10.49 -8.56
CA TYR A 32 -7.39 -11.13 -9.87
C TYR A 32 -6.76 -12.51 -9.71
N PHE A 33 -7.23 -13.46 -10.51
CA PHE A 33 -6.63 -14.78 -10.61
C PHE A 33 -6.83 -15.33 -12.02
N ASP A 34 -5.74 -15.72 -12.69
CA ASP A 34 -5.77 -16.26 -14.06
C ASP A 34 -5.63 -17.79 -14.12
N GLY A 35 -5.62 -18.47 -12.96
CA GLY A 35 -5.36 -19.91 -12.85
C GLY A 35 -3.93 -20.24 -12.40
N ARG A 36 -3.00 -19.28 -12.47
CA ARG A 36 -1.61 -19.42 -12.03
C ARG A 36 -1.15 -18.27 -11.15
N VAL A 37 -1.42 -17.03 -11.53
CA VAL A 37 -1.02 -15.82 -10.82
C VAL A 37 -2.21 -15.25 -10.08
N ALA A 38 -2.08 -15.10 -8.76
CA ALA A 38 -3.04 -14.43 -7.90
C ALA A 38 -2.52 -13.03 -7.53
N LEU A 39 -3.37 -12.02 -7.68
CA LEU A 39 -2.98 -10.63 -7.47
C LEU A 39 -4.02 -9.88 -6.63
N LEU A 40 -3.57 -9.16 -5.61
CA LEU A 40 -4.33 -8.15 -4.89
C LEU A 40 -3.78 -6.76 -5.25
N LYS A 41 -4.55 -6.00 -6.04
CA LYS A 41 -4.25 -4.60 -6.36
C LYS A 41 -4.88 -3.67 -5.32
N ILE A 42 -4.06 -2.74 -4.85
CA ILE A 42 -4.44 -1.69 -3.90
C ILE A 42 -4.27 -0.35 -4.62
N TYR A 43 -5.38 0.37 -4.78
CA TYR A 43 -5.47 1.67 -5.44
C TYR A 43 -5.64 2.74 -4.39
N ARG A 44 -4.88 3.84 -4.52
CA ARG A 44 -4.88 4.97 -3.57
C ARG A 44 -4.68 4.44 -2.15
N ALA A 45 -3.48 3.94 -1.88
CA ALA A 45 -3.13 3.39 -0.57
C ALA A 45 -3.44 4.40 0.55
N GLN A 46 -3.90 3.86 1.68
CA GLN A 46 -4.37 4.57 2.86
C GLN A 46 -3.87 3.78 4.07
N MET A 47 -3.71 4.44 5.22
CA MET A 47 -3.11 3.82 6.41
C MET A 47 -3.89 2.59 6.90
N ASP A 48 -5.20 2.54 6.66
CA ASP A 48 -6.06 1.40 6.99
C ASP A 48 -5.85 0.17 6.09
N HIS A 49 -5.13 0.30 4.98
CA HIS A 49 -4.70 -0.84 4.18
C HIS A 49 -3.45 -1.52 4.76
N ALA A 50 -2.77 -0.94 5.76
CA ALA A 50 -1.68 -1.62 6.42
C ALA A 50 -2.20 -2.83 7.22
N GLY A 51 -1.41 -3.90 7.31
CA GLY A 51 -1.77 -5.08 8.09
C GLY A 51 -1.28 -6.39 7.48
N SER A 52 -1.71 -7.49 8.09
CA SER A 52 -1.36 -8.84 7.63
C SER A 52 -2.32 -9.29 6.53
N TYR A 53 -1.77 -9.65 5.38
CA TYR A 53 -2.53 -10.22 4.28
C TYR A 53 -2.22 -11.70 4.14
N THR A 54 -3.28 -12.52 4.01
CA THR A 54 -3.17 -13.95 3.74
C THR A 54 -3.89 -14.28 2.44
N CYS A 55 -3.19 -14.92 1.51
CA CYS A 55 -3.80 -15.51 0.32
C CYS A 55 -3.99 -17.01 0.55
N LYS A 56 -5.24 -17.44 0.50
CA LYS A 56 -5.64 -18.85 0.64
C LYS A 56 -6.04 -19.39 -0.72
N VAL A 57 -5.42 -20.50 -1.12
CA VAL A 57 -5.65 -21.16 -2.40
C VAL A 57 -6.19 -22.55 -2.15
N SER A 58 -7.34 -22.89 -2.73
CA SER A 58 -8.04 -24.16 -2.44
C SER A 58 -8.55 -24.85 -3.69
N ASN A 59 -8.50 -26.19 -3.70
CA ASN A 59 -9.26 -27.02 -4.61
C ASN A 59 -9.83 -28.24 -3.87
N LYS A 60 -10.46 -29.18 -4.58
CA LYS A 60 -11.05 -30.37 -3.97
C LYS A 60 -10.05 -31.33 -3.28
N LEU A 61 -8.75 -31.16 -3.52
CA LEU A 61 -7.70 -32.02 -2.99
C LEU A 61 -6.98 -31.42 -1.79
N GLY A 62 -7.12 -30.11 -1.57
CA GLY A 62 -6.50 -29.44 -0.43
C GLY A 62 -6.48 -27.93 -0.53
N THR A 63 -5.84 -27.35 0.48
CA THR A 63 -5.70 -25.91 0.67
C THR A 63 -4.27 -25.60 1.08
N VAL A 64 -3.72 -24.52 0.54
CA VAL A 64 -2.46 -23.92 0.96
C VAL A 64 -2.66 -22.42 1.19
N GLU A 65 -1.81 -21.82 2.00
CA GLU A 65 -1.85 -20.39 2.32
C GLU A 65 -0.46 -19.77 2.34
N SER A 66 -0.40 -18.47 2.04
CA SER A 66 0.80 -17.65 2.15
C SER A 66 0.42 -16.29 2.72
N SER A 67 1.26 -15.75 3.59
CA SER A 67 1.01 -14.49 4.30
C SER A 67 2.16 -13.49 4.16
N ALA A 68 1.81 -12.21 4.12
CA ALA A 68 2.76 -11.10 4.11
C ALA A 68 2.19 -9.91 4.90
N VAL A 69 3.05 -9.12 5.53
CA VAL A 69 2.66 -7.86 6.18
C VAL A 69 2.84 -6.72 5.18
N LEU A 70 1.77 -5.98 4.92
CA LEU A 70 1.81 -4.75 4.15
C LEU A 70 1.99 -3.57 5.10
N THR A 71 3.06 -2.82 4.91
CA THR A 71 3.24 -1.50 5.53
C THR A 71 2.78 -0.42 4.55
N VAL A 72 2.09 0.58 5.07
CA VAL A 72 1.76 1.80 4.34
C VAL A 72 2.51 2.92 5.02
N GLU A 73 3.47 3.49 4.32
CA GLU A 73 4.20 4.66 4.78
C GLU A 73 3.58 5.87 4.11
N GLU A 74 3.30 6.90 4.91
CA GLU A 74 3.10 8.21 4.32
C GLU A 74 4.43 8.61 3.69
N GLU A 75 4.43 8.70 2.36
CA GLU A 75 5.47 9.42 1.69
C GLU A 75 5.30 10.89 2.12
N ILE A 76 5.98 11.28 3.20
CA ILE A 76 6.35 12.66 3.44
C ILE A 76 7.33 12.95 2.31
N ALA A 77 6.82 13.15 1.09
CA ALA A 77 7.66 13.38 -0.07
C ALA A 77 8.61 14.51 0.33
N PRO A 78 9.93 14.25 0.47
CA PRO A 78 10.87 15.29 0.84
C PRO A 78 10.88 16.43 -0.19
N HIS A 79 10.25 16.19 -1.34
CA HIS A 79 10.17 17.08 -2.46
C HIS A 79 8.79 16.93 -3.11
N VAL A 80 7.85 17.82 -2.80
CA VAL A 80 7.12 18.43 -3.91
C VAL A 80 8.18 19.26 -4.62
N PRO A 81 8.71 18.86 -5.78
CA PRO A 81 9.93 19.45 -6.36
C PRO A 81 9.82 20.95 -6.67
N ASN A 82 8.63 21.55 -6.51
CA ASN A 82 8.33 22.96 -6.74
C ASN A 82 7.66 23.66 -5.54
N MET A 83 7.60 23.05 -4.35
CA MET A 83 7.10 23.77 -3.18
C MET A 83 8.23 24.63 -2.59
N PRO A 84 8.03 25.94 -2.43
CA PRO A 84 9.07 26.80 -1.85
C PRO A 84 9.34 26.44 -0.39
N ILE A 85 10.62 26.30 -0.06
CA ILE A 85 11.09 26.09 1.32
C ILE A 85 11.94 27.29 1.76
N PHE A 86 11.84 27.69 3.03
CA PHE A 86 12.72 28.71 3.59
C PHE A 86 14.09 28.08 3.90
N ILE A 87 15.10 28.40 3.10
CA ILE A 87 16.51 28.09 3.42
C ILE A 87 17.00 29.00 4.57
N ARG A 88 16.47 30.23 4.62
CA ARG A 88 16.67 31.19 5.71
C ARG A 88 15.37 31.94 5.97
N LYS A 89 14.96 32.04 7.22
CA LYS A 89 13.81 32.85 7.63
C LYS A 89 14.25 34.29 7.82
N LEU A 90 13.29 35.22 7.76
CA LEU A 90 13.54 36.60 8.14
C LEU A 90 13.92 36.63 9.62
N GLU A 91 14.86 37.51 9.92
CA GLU A 91 15.27 37.85 11.28
C GLU A 91 14.93 39.32 11.49
N ASP A 92 14.65 39.69 12.73
CA ASP A 92 14.37 41.08 13.07
C ASP A 92 15.64 41.92 12.88
N VAL A 93 15.52 43.06 12.17
CA VAL A 93 16.63 43.98 11.92
C VAL A 93 16.29 45.34 12.53
N THR A 94 17.20 45.87 13.34
CA THR A 94 17.12 47.25 13.86
C THR A 94 18.03 48.15 13.02
N ILE A 95 17.50 49.28 12.55
CA ILE A 95 18.26 50.27 11.76
C ILE A 95 18.34 51.56 12.55
N GLU A 96 19.55 52.08 12.75
CA GLU A 96 19.77 53.39 13.37
C GLU A 96 19.65 54.51 12.33
N LYS A 97 18.85 55.53 12.63
CA LYS A 97 18.72 56.71 11.77
C LYS A 97 19.92 57.63 11.98
N VAL A 98 20.68 57.89 10.91
CA VAL A 98 21.67 58.97 10.90
C VAL A 98 20.94 60.30 10.71
N ASN A 99 21.09 61.23 11.65
CA ASN A 99 20.64 62.61 11.47
C ASN A 99 21.73 63.37 10.72
N VAL A 100 21.39 63.89 9.53
CA VAL A 100 22.20 64.84 8.75
C VAL A 100 21.71 66.25 9.07
#